data_AF-A0A7C4IRU5-F1
#
_entry.id   AF-A0A7C4IRU5-F1
#
_cell.length_a   1.000
_cell.length_b   1.000
_cell.length_c   1.000
_cell.angle_alpha   90.00
_cell.angle_beta   90.00
_cell.angle_gamma   90.00
#
_symmetry.space_group_name_H-M   'P 1'
#
loop_
_entity.id
_entity.type
_entity.pdbx_description
1 polymer ?
#
loop_
_entity_poly.entity_id
_entity_poly.type
_entity_poly.pdbx_seq_one_letter_code
_entity_poly.pdbx_strand_id
1 'polypeptide(L)'
;MTMKNGLTRRRFVQAAGAAASLSIVPRNVLGGEGIVPPSETLGAALIGCGGRSGGTYSDMTKRLQAVGIEVKLLARCDVKFADRARK
;
A
#
# COMPACT_ATOMS: atom_id res chain seq x y z
N MET A 1 -54.46 9.13 18.31
CA MET A 1 -53.29 8.37 17.81
C MET A 1 -52.14 9.34 17.57
N THR A 2 -51.20 9.47 18.49
CA THR A 2 -50.08 10.42 18.38
C THR A 2 -48.86 9.71 17.80
N MET A 3 -48.64 9.90 16.50
CA MET A 3 -47.41 9.49 15.80
C MET A 3 -46.23 10.31 16.31
N LYS A 4 -45.39 9.73 17.19
CA LYS A 4 -44.06 10.26 17.51
C LYS A 4 -43.02 9.52 16.69
N ASN A 5 -42.90 9.86 15.41
CA ASN A 5 -41.80 9.42 14.54
C ASN A 5 -40.65 10.44 14.56
N GLY A 6 -40.24 10.84 15.76
CA GLY A 6 -39.08 11.71 15.96
C GLY A 6 -37.79 10.91 15.83
N LEU A 7 -36.75 11.54 15.25
CA LEU A 7 -35.41 10.98 15.14
C LEU A 7 -34.95 10.44 16.51
N THR A 8 -34.98 9.12 16.69
CA THR A 8 -34.56 8.52 17.97
C THR A 8 -33.05 8.44 18.02
N ARG A 9 -32.45 8.61 19.21
CA ARG A 9 -30.98 8.49 19.41
C ARG A 9 -30.41 7.21 18.79
N ARG A 10 -31.14 6.09 18.87
CA ARG A 10 -30.76 4.81 18.26
C ARG A 10 -30.73 4.87 16.73
N ARG A 11 -31.72 5.49 16.10
CA ARG A 11 -31.76 5.68 14.64
C ARG A 11 -30.67 6.64 14.16
N PHE A 12 -30.38 7.68 14.93
CA PHE A 12 -29.28 8.60 14.65
C PHE A 12 -27.91 7.90 14.73
N VAL A 13 -27.63 7.16 15.80
CA VAL A 13 -26.35 6.42 15.94
C VAL A 13 -26.20 5.34 14.85
N GLN A 14 -27.28 4.67 14.46
CA GLN A 14 -27.24 3.72 13.33
C GLN A 14 -26.89 4.42 12.01
N ALA A 15 -27.50 5.57 11.72
CA ALA A 15 -27.19 6.33 10.51
C ALA A 15 -25.77 6.93 10.55
N ALA A 16 -25.35 7.47 11.70
CA ALA A 16 -24.02 8.04 11.89
C ALA A 16 -22.92 6.97 11.83
N GLY A 17 -23.15 5.79 12.42
CA GLY A 17 -22.22 4.66 12.32
C GLY A 17 -22.07 4.15 10.89
N ALA A 18 -23.17 4.09 10.14
CA ALA A 18 -23.11 3.75 8.71
C ALA A 18 -22.34 4.81 7.90
N ALA A 19 -22.56 6.10 8.15
CA ALA A 19 -21.78 7.17 7.50
C ALA A 19 -20.29 7.15 7.89
N ALA A 20 -19.97 6.89 9.15
CA ALA A 20 -18.59 6.81 9.65
C ALA A 20 -17.83 5.61 9.07
N SER A 21 -18.53 4.54 8.66
CA SER A 21 -17.87 3.39 8.02
C SER A 21 -17.13 3.74 6.72
N LEU A 22 -17.55 4.80 6.02
CA LEU A 22 -16.85 5.32 4.83
C LEU A 22 -15.50 5.99 5.17
N SER A 23 -15.29 6.35 6.44
CA SER A 23 -14.04 6.95 6.93
C SER A 23 -13.09 5.94 7.58
N ILE A 24 -13.48 4.65 7.66
CA ILE A 24 -12.63 3.59 8.21
C ILE A 24 -11.67 3.12 7.10
N VAL A 25 -10.45 3.65 7.12
CA VAL A 25 -9.36 3.20 6.26
C VAL A 25 -8.43 2.21 6.98
N PRO A 26 -7.84 1.23 6.28
CA PRO A 26 -6.88 0.31 6.86
C PRO A 26 -5.66 1.01 7.48
N ARG A 27 -5.08 0.42 8.54
CA ARG A 27 -3.93 1.00 9.27
C ARG A 27 -2.70 1.22 8.39
N ASN A 28 -2.49 0.39 7.37
CA ASN A 28 -1.39 0.57 6.41
C ASN A 28 -1.58 1.78 5.48
N VAL A 29 -2.76 2.39 5.43
CA VAL A 29 -3.03 3.59 4.64
C VAL A 29 -2.78 4.87 5.44
N LEU A 30 -3.09 4.87 6.74
CA LEU A 30 -2.92 6.04 7.61
C LEU A 30 -1.44 6.36 7.92
N GLY A 31 -0.55 5.39 7.71
CA GLY A 31 0.82 5.48 8.22
C GLY A 31 0.86 5.40 9.74
N GLY A 32 2.06 5.28 10.30
CA GLY A 32 2.29 5.22 11.73
C GLY A 32 3.62 4.57 12.05
N GLU A 33 3.98 4.54 13.33
CA GLU A 33 5.25 3.95 13.75
C GLU A 33 5.36 2.49 13.29
N GLY A 34 6.40 2.20 12.50
CA GLY A 34 6.65 0.89 11.90
C GLY A 34 5.76 0.52 10.70
N ILE A 35 4.94 1.44 10.18
CA ILE A 35 4.06 1.20 9.03
C ILE A 35 4.31 2.26 7.96
N VAL A 36 4.87 1.84 6.83
CA VAL A 36 5.08 2.69 5.66
C VAL A 36 3.75 2.82 4.90
N PRO A 37 3.24 4.05 4.69
CA PRO A 37 2.04 4.26 3.91
C PRO A 37 2.29 3.96 2.42
N PRO A 38 1.25 3.63 1.64
CA PRO A 38 1.40 3.33 0.23
C PRO A 38 1.96 4.50 -0.59
N SER A 39 1.81 5.74 -0.12
CA SER A 39 2.40 6.94 -0.73
C SER A 39 3.92 7.00 -0.64
N GLU A 40 4.52 6.28 0.30
CA GLU A 40 5.97 6.22 0.53
C GLU A 40 6.57 4.90 0.03
N THR A 41 5.79 4.11 -0.71
CA THR A 41 6.24 2.86 -1.33
C THR A 41 6.39 3.03 -2.84
N LEU A 42 7.59 2.75 -3.38
CA LEU A 42 7.86 2.68 -4.81
C LEU A 42 8.00 1.23 -5.29
N GLY A 43 7.26 0.88 -6.33
CA GLY A 43 7.44 -0.37 -7.06
C GLY A 43 8.63 -0.28 -8.02
N ALA A 44 9.56 -1.24 -7.93
CA ALA A 44 10.72 -1.34 -8.82
C ALA A 44 10.70 -2.62 -9.64
N ALA A 45 11.21 -2.54 -10.87
CA ALA A 45 11.45 -3.68 -11.73
C ALA A 45 12.89 -3.67 -12.23
N LEU A 46 13.52 -4.84 -12.29
CA LEU A 46 14.87 -5.00 -12.82
C LEU A 46 14.82 -5.67 -14.19
N ILE A 47 15.43 -5.05 -15.18
CA ILE A 47 15.62 -5.61 -16.53
C ILE A 47 17.12 -5.78 -16.75
N GLY A 48 17.56 -6.98 -17.13
CA GLY A 48 18.97 -7.35 -17.17
C GLY A 48 19.52 -7.60 -15.77
N CYS A 49 19.06 -8.65 -15.11
CA CYS A 49 19.49 -9.08 -13.77
C CYS A 49 20.87 -9.78 -13.74
N GLY A 50 21.82 -9.30 -14.55
CA GLY A 50 23.21 -9.78 -14.56
C GLY A 50 24.02 -9.34 -13.33
N GLY A 51 25.33 -9.59 -13.35
CA GLY A 51 26.19 -9.47 -12.16
C GLY A 51 26.20 -8.10 -11.45
N ARG A 52 25.92 -6.99 -12.16
CA ARG A 52 25.88 -5.63 -11.57
C ARG A 52 24.53 -5.26 -10.97
N SER A 53 23.44 -5.89 -11.42
CA SER A 53 22.06 -5.46 -11.14
C SER A 53 21.74 -5.41 -9.64
N GLY A 54 22.16 -6.42 -8.87
CA GLY A 54 21.91 -6.51 -7.43
C GLY A 54 22.58 -5.39 -6.63
N GLY A 55 23.82 -5.02 -7.00
CA GLY A 55 24.54 -3.91 -6.37
C GLY A 55 23.87 -2.57 -6.68
N THR A 56 23.57 -2.31 -7.96
CA THR A 56 22.87 -1.09 -8.39
C THR A 56 21.50 -0.95 -7.73
N TYR A 57 20.73 -2.04 -7.65
CA TYR A 57 19.43 -2.04 -6.95
C TYR A 57 19.58 -1.72 -5.46
N SER A 58 20.57 -2.32 -4.80
CA SER A 58 20.82 -2.13 -3.36
C SER A 58 21.23 -0.69 -3.05
N ASP A 59 22.11 -0.11 -3.87
CA ASP A 59 22.57 1.28 -3.71
C ASP A 59 21.43 2.27 -3.95
N MET A 60 20.62 2.05 -4.98
CA MET A 60 19.42 2.84 -5.25
C MET A 60 18.42 2.76 -4.08
N THR A 61 18.15 1.54 -3.59
CA THR A 61 17.21 1.30 -2.49
C THR A 61 17.67 2.01 -1.21
N LYS A 62 18.96 1.92 -0.84
CA LYS A 62 19.51 2.62 0.32
C LYS A 62 19.35 4.14 0.21
N ARG A 63 19.59 4.71 -0.97
CA ARG A 63 19.43 6.15 -1.22
C ARG A 63 17.98 6.60 -1.10
N LEU A 64 17.04 5.82 -1.62
CA LEU A 64 15.61 6.14 -1.53
C LEU A 64 15.08 5.96 -0.10
N GLN A 65 15.52 4.91 0.61
CA GLN A 65 15.20 4.70 2.01
C GLN A 65 15.72 5.83 2.91
N ALA A 66 16.88 6.43 2.59
CA ALA A 66 17.39 7.59 3.32
C ALA A 66 16.49 8.83 3.21
N VAL A 67 15.64 8.91 2.18
CA VAL A 67 14.64 9.96 1.98
C VAL A 67 13.25 9.51 2.48
N GLY A 68 13.17 8.36 3.16
CA GLY A 68 11.92 7.81 3.70
C GLY A 68 11.07 7.03 2.69
N ILE A 69 11.62 6.67 1.53
CA ILE A 69 10.89 5.92 0.50
C ILE A 69 11.29 4.44 0.56
N GLU A 70 10.31 3.58 0.81
CA GLU A 70 10.48 2.12 0.71
C GLU A 70 10.41 1.67 -0.75
N VAL A 71 11.32 0.79 -1.17
CA VAL A 71 11.34 0.25 -2.52
C VAL A 71 10.99 -1.24 -2.50
N LYS A 72 9.91 -1.61 -3.18
CA LYS A 72 9.47 -2.99 -3.33
C LYS A 72 9.82 -3.49 -4.73
N LEU A 73 10.66 -4.53 -4.78
CA LEU A 73 10.93 -5.20 -6.04
C LEU A 73 9.71 -6.04 -6.47
N LEU A 74 9.07 -5.64 -7.57
CA LEU A 74 7.87 -6.30 -8.11
C LEU A 74 8.22 -7.30 -9.21
N ALA A 75 9.27 -7.04 -9.98
CA ALA A 75 9.62 -7.87 -11.14
C ALA A 75 11.12 -7.94 -11.40
N ARG A 76 11.55 -9.07 -11.96
CA ARG A 76 12.89 -9.30 -12.50
C ARG A 76 12.78 -9.94 -13.88
N CYS A 77 13.48 -9.38 -14.85
CA CYS A 77 13.53 -9.85 -16.22
C CYS A 77 14.99 -9.99 -16.68
N ASP A 78 15.33 -11.14 -17.22
CA ASP A 78 16.63 -11.44 -17.81
C ASP A 78 16.44 -12.55 -18.84
N VAL A 79 17.31 -12.63 -19.85
CA VAL A 79 17.32 -13.73 -20.83
C VAL A 79 17.49 -15.08 -20.10
N LYS A 80 18.23 -15.10 -19.00
CA LYS A 80 18.37 -16.27 -18.12
C LYS A 80 17.06 -16.72 -17.44
N PHE A 81 15.99 -15.94 -17.53
CA PHE A 81 14.67 -16.29 -16.99
C PHE A 81 13.64 -16.59 -18.08
N ALA A 82 14.04 -16.62 -19.36
CA ALA A 82 13.13 -16.89 -20.49
C ALA A 82 12.45 -18.28 -20.39
N ASP A 83 13.14 -19.24 -19.78
CA ASP A 83 12.64 -20.57 -19.42
C ASP A 83 11.57 -20.55 -18.31
N ARG A 84 11.57 -19.53 -17.45
CA ARG A 84 10.65 -19.37 -16.31
C ARG A 84 9.44 -18.48 -16.63
N ALA A 85 9.53 -17.68 -17.69
CA ALA A 85 8.47 -16.78 -18.15
C ALA A 85 7.35 -17.50 -18.91
N ARG A 86 7.59 -18.74 -19.38
CA ARG A 86 6.57 -19.59 -20.02
C ARG A 86 6.03 -20.61 -19.00
N LYS A 87 5.03 -20.21 -18.23
CA LYS A 87 4.03 -21.10 -17.61
C LYS A 87 2.68 -20.41 -17.67
#